data_AF-A0A1L7XDK0-F1
#
_entry.id   AF-A0A1L7XDK0-F1
#
_cell.length_a   1.000
_cell.length_b   1.000
_cell.length_c   1.000
_cell.angle_alpha   90.00
_cell.angle_beta   90.00
_cell.angle_gamma   90.00
#
_symmetry.space_group_name_H-M   'P 1'
#
loop_
_entity.id
_entity.type
_entity.pdbx_description
1 polymer ?
#
loop_
_entity_poly.entity_id
_entity_poly.type
_entity_poly.pdbx_seq_one_letter_code
_entity_poly.pdbx_strand_id
1 'polypeptide(L)'
;MSEQIINCMNISAKYQNRLLAATRDLEAARVFVLTTNASPLCIASSTSTLLLAQPSPRLSAGHQQSKMDRKYEVVHGTDGVEIKHTCGVFKFSKHVRQSLEFNGTAYWKDVGRHAPLKTPLLTKRDTIKVHQPPIRGQSHSWWQAQCAFRGLATNGTLDELANRAKKLAQKEMKVWEANAKENSWLHTMTDSDKMVEDPERFLKERFKAGEKSRDIVLIHLRQADIRSIAQSLDLECEIAREAIRGFDYAYSQWVSIAVVGQDKAAVAEKVQAMQIKEKHAMREMQKHRQEEERQEKEWAQRQKEMAEQKLRDKEAALKTAKDSDPTGTWEIKCPYIVEQWGHMAQREDPPLSMEIFMQNTSKGPQMFATFDFIVVERVMRFERQASDKPKPAPKTAVKAGTKRPREDVSDEGRYDSGDERRSPTPEPFYLGPTPFSAKHPTWKYRYRGKETGESEILIGEDENVYHITLQGPKGRTLKGNFGATIMQNCTFTGVKVEAGVKPKIDIGGEWAAYNESAYNRPGSRRWGGW
;
A
#
# COMPACT_ATOMS: atom_id res chain seq x y z
N MET A 1 -37.35 -13.15 45.00
CA MET A 1 -36.30 -12.12 44.92
C MET A 1 -35.75 -12.00 43.49
N SER A 2 -35.34 -13.09 42.84
CA SER A 2 -34.86 -13.09 41.44
C SER A 2 -35.94 -12.66 40.44
N GLU A 3 -37.13 -13.25 40.40
CA GLU A 3 -38.15 -12.92 39.38
C GLU A 3 -38.63 -11.46 39.38
N GLN A 4 -38.71 -10.80 40.54
CA GLN A 4 -39.21 -9.43 40.64
C GLN A 4 -38.16 -8.38 40.27
N ILE A 5 -36.89 -8.60 40.66
CA ILE A 5 -35.75 -7.79 40.20
C ILE A 5 -35.50 -8.05 38.71
N ILE A 6 -35.62 -9.30 38.26
CA ILE A 6 -35.60 -9.68 36.83
C ILE A 6 -36.76 -9.02 36.10
N ASN A 7 -37.96 -8.90 36.68
CA ASN A 7 -39.06 -8.16 36.06
C ASN A 7 -38.79 -6.66 35.98
N CYS A 8 -38.25 -6.02 37.01
CA CYS A 8 -37.85 -4.60 36.94
C CYS A 8 -36.71 -4.37 35.93
N MET A 9 -35.74 -5.28 35.87
CA MET A 9 -34.65 -5.24 34.89
C MET A 9 -35.12 -5.60 33.47
N ASN A 10 -36.08 -6.51 33.30
CA ASN A 10 -36.70 -6.84 32.02
C ASN A 10 -37.63 -5.73 31.54
N ILE A 11 -38.30 -5.01 32.45
CA ILE A 11 -39.05 -3.80 32.15
C ILE A 11 -38.08 -2.72 31.67
N SER A 12 -36.94 -2.53 32.35
CA SER A 12 -35.89 -1.60 31.93
C SER A 12 -35.24 -2.00 30.59
N ALA A 13 -34.94 -3.28 30.37
CA ALA A 13 -34.38 -3.80 29.12
C ALA A 13 -35.39 -3.76 27.95
N LYS A 14 -36.68 -4.05 28.20
CA LYS A 14 -37.76 -3.82 27.22
C LYS A 14 -37.91 -2.34 26.90
N TYR A 15 -37.70 -1.45 27.87
CA TYR A 15 -37.71 0.01 27.66
C TYR A 15 -36.49 0.45 26.84
N GLN A 16 -35.30 -0.07 27.11
CA GLN A 16 -34.08 0.19 26.33
C GLN A 16 -34.19 -0.35 24.90
N ASN A 17 -34.72 -1.56 24.70
CA ASN A 17 -34.93 -2.12 23.36
C ASN A 17 -36.01 -1.36 22.58
N ARG A 18 -37.08 -0.88 23.24
CA ARG A 18 -38.07 0.01 22.61
C ARG A 18 -37.50 1.38 22.27
N LEU A 19 -36.62 1.93 23.10
CA LEU A 19 -35.91 3.19 22.81
C LEU A 19 -34.92 3.04 21.65
N LEU A 20 -34.19 1.92 21.58
CA LEU A 20 -33.27 1.58 20.49
C LEU A 20 -34.00 1.30 19.17
N ALA A 21 -35.17 0.65 19.21
CA ALA A 21 -36.04 0.50 18.06
C ALA A 21 -36.59 1.85 17.58
N ALA A 22 -37.09 2.69 18.50
CA ALA A 22 -37.58 4.03 18.17
C ALA A 22 -36.49 4.96 17.63
N THR A 23 -35.23 4.81 18.08
CA THR A 23 -34.09 5.56 17.52
C THR A 23 -33.67 5.04 16.15
N ARG A 24 -33.76 3.74 15.89
CA ARG A 24 -33.60 3.16 14.54
C ARG A 24 -34.69 3.63 13.58
N ASP A 25 -35.94 3.71 14.02
CA ASP A 25 -37.06 4.23 13.23
C ASP A 25 -36.91 5.73 12.95
N LEU A 26 -36.37 6.50 13.91
CA LEU A 26 -36.02 7.92 13.72
C LEU A 26 -34.81 8.12 12.80
N GLU A 27 -33.82 7.22 12.81
CA GLU A 27 -32.70 7.24 11.85
C GLU A 27 -33.13 6.81 10.44
N ALA A 28 -34.00 5.80 10.32
CA ALA A 28 -34.62 5.41 9.06
C ALA A 28 -35.50 6.52 8.48
N ALA A 29 -36.23 7.26 9.34
CA ALA A 29 -36.99 8.45 8.95
C ALA A 29 -36.07 9.64 8.58
N ARG A 30 -34.87 9.76 9.17
CA ARG A 30 -33.87 10.76 8.78
C ARG A 30 -33.20 10.46 7.44
N VAL A 31 -33.01 9.19 7.10
CA VAL A 31 -32.51 8.77 5.78
C VAL A 31 -33.56 9.03 4.69
N PHE A 32 -34.85 9.00 5.02
CA PHE A 32 -35.93 9.34 4.08
C PHE A 32 -36.13 10.84 3.82
N VAL A 33 -35.47 11.72 4.57
CA VAL A 33 -35.62 13.20 4.44
C VAL A 33 -34.46 13.85 3.66
N LEU A 34 -33.47 13.08 3.17
CA LEU A 34 -32.34 13.61 2.39
C LEU A 34 -32.31 13.24 0.91
N THR A 35 -33.38 12.68 0.35
CA THR A 35 -33.46 12.43 -1.10
C THR A 35 -34.85 12.72 -1.67
N THR A 36 -35.21 14.00 -1.80
CA THR A 36 -36.17 14.44 -2.83
C THR A 36 -35.98 15.93 -3.14
N ASN A 37 -35.30 16.23 -4.25
CA ASN A 37 -35.49 17.45 -5.02
C ASN A 37 -35.97 17.03 -6.41
N ALA A 38 -37.28 17.17 -6.68
CA ALA A 38 -37.89 17.53 -7.97
C ALA A 38 -39.41 17.30 -7.94
N SER A 39 -40.17 18.34 -8.29
CA SER A 39 -41.63 18.36 -8.50
C SER A 39 -41.96 18.21 -10.00
N PRO A 40 -43.24 18.34 -10.46
CA PRO A 40 -44.31 17.35 -10.37
C PRO A 40 -44.96 17.07 -11.75
N LEU A 41 -45.77 16.00 -11.89
CA LEU A 41 -46.91 15.94 -12.83
C LEU A 41 -47.81 14.70 -12.59
N CYS A 42 -49.00 14.98 -12.05
CA CYS A 42 -50.35 14.53 -12.43
C CYS A 42 -50.70 13.08 -12.89
N ILE A 43 -51.67 12.53 -12.13
CA ILE A 43 -52.95 11.87 -12.51
C ILE A 43 -53.13 10.35 -12.26
N ALA A 44 -54.28 10.08 -11.62
CA ALA A 44 -55.12 8.86 -11.56
C ALA A 44 -54.66 7.73 -10.61
N SER A 45 -55.33 7.57 -9.45
CA SER A 45 -56.59 6.81 -9.26
C SER A 45 -56.36 5.32 -9.05
N SER A 46 -56.48 4.86 -7.79
CA SER A 46 -57.46 3.82 -7.46
C SER A 46 -57.53 3.59 -5.95
N THR A 47 -58.77 3.44 -5.53
CA THR A 47 -59.32 3.18 -4.21
C THR A 47 -58.86 1.85 -3.62
N SER A 48 -58.55 1.84 -2.31
CA SER A 48 -58.86 0.68 -1.47
C SER A 48 -59.10 1.08 -0.02
N THR A 49 -60.30 0.72 0.39
CA THR A 49 -61.00 0.99 1.65
C THR A 49 -60.32 0.30 2.82
N LEU A 50 -59.83 1.07 3.80
CA LEU A 50 -59.38 0.56 5.10
C LEU A 50 -60.54 0.65 6.10
N LEU A 51 -61.06 -0.53 6.46
CA LEU A 51 -61.99 -0.76 7.57
C LEU A 51 -61.33 -0.38 8.90
N LEU A 52 -61.80 0.71 9.51
CA LEU A 52 -61.52 1.06 10.90
C LEU A 52 -62.25 0.08 11.83
N ALA A 53 -61.49 -0.84 12.42
CA ALA A 53 -61.95 -1.67 13.52
C ALA A 53 -62.08 -0.83 14.81
N GLN A 54 -63.17 -1.08 15.53
CA GLN A 54 -63.61 -0.41 16.75
C GLN A 54 -62.63 -0.56 17.92
N PRO A 55 -62.62 0.39 18.87
CA PRO A 55 -61.87 0.23 20.12
C PRO A 55 -62.63 -0.69 21.09
N SER A 56 -62.02 -1.80 21.47
CA SER A 56 -62.47 -2.69 22.55
C SER A 56 -61.80 -2.34 23.89
N PRO A 57 -62.36 -2.79 25.02
CA PRO A 57 -62.71 -1.93 26.15
C PRO A 57 -61.58 -1.72 27.18
N ARG A 58 -61.71 -0.63 27.92
CA ARG A 58 -60.99 -0.37 29.18
C ARG A 58 -61.24 -1.53 30.15
N LEU A 59 -60.22 -2.37 30.35
CA LEU A 59 -60.13 -3.25 31.51
C LEU A 59 -59.67 -2.40 32.70
N SER A 60 -60.60 -2.06 33.59
CA SER A 60 -60.29 -1.60 34.94
C SER A 60 -59.71 -2.78 35.73
N ALA A 61 -58.38 -2.87 35.76
CA ALA A 61 -57.70 -3.75 36.69
C ALA A 61 -57.87 -3.19 38.12
N GLY A 62 -58.79 -3.81 38.87
CA GLY A 62 -58.92 -3.60 40.30
C GLY A 62 -57.59 -3.81 40.99
N HIS A 63 -57.15 -2.79 41.72
CA HIS A 63 -55.94 -2.79 42.53
C HIS A 63 -56.19 -3.67 43.77
N GLN A 64 -56.10 -4.99 43.62
CA GLN A 64 -55.90 -5.87 44.77
C GLN A 64 -54.44 -5.72 45.22
N GLN A 65 -54.21 -4.78 46.13
CA GLN A 65 -53.03 -4.78 46.99
C GLN A 65 -53.07 -6.02 47.87
N SER A 66 -52.57 -7.13 47.33
CA SER A 66 -52.06 -8.23 48.11
C SER A 66 -51.09 -7.65 49.15
N LYS A 67 -51.37 -7.87 50.44
CA LYS A 67 -50.44 -7.64 51.55
C LYS A 67 -49.20 -8.53 51.35
N MET A 68 -48.32 -8.14 50.44
CA MET A 68 -46.94 -8.61 50.44
C MET A 68 -46.18 -7.73 51.43
N ASP A 69 -45.47 -8.37 52.36
CA ASP A 69 -44.49 -7.74 53.25
C ASP A 69 -43.65 -6.74 52.46
N ARG A 70 -43.85 -5.44 52.74
CA ARG A 70 -43.16 -4.34 52.04
C ARG A 70 -41.68 -4.37 52.42
N LYS A 71 -40.89 -5.18 51.72
CA LYS A 71 -39.42 -5.26 51.88
C LYS A 71 -38.66 -4.18 51.11
N TYR A 72 -39.37 -3.25 50.45
CA TYR A 72 -38.75 -2.15 49.73
C TYR A 72 -39.62 -0.88 49.69
N GLU A 73 -38.94 0.27 49.58
CA GLU A 73 -39.53 1.60 49.40
C GLU A 73 -39.07 2.13 48.03
N VAL A 74 -40.02 2.54 47.17
CA VAL A 74 -39.72 3.12 45.86
C VAL A 74 -39.86 4.64 45.95
N VAL A 75 -38.79 5.36 45.64
CA VAL A 75 -38.74 6.82 45.62
C VAL A 75 -38.54 7.26 44.17
N HIS A 76 -39.49 8.03 43.65
CA HIS A 76 -39.41 8.62 42.31
C HIS A 76 -38.80 10.02 42.40
N GLY A 77 -37.61 10.21 41.82
CA GLY A 77 -36.96 11.51 41.71
C GLY A 77 -37.01 12.05 40.28
N THR A 78 -36.71 13.34 40.12
CA THR A 78 -36.55 13.97 38.80
C THR A 78 -35.44 13.29 37.98
N ASP A 79 -34.40 12.81 38.66
CA ASP A 79 -33.17 12.30 38.02
C ASP A 79 -33.17 10.78 37.83
N GLY A 80 -34.22 10.08 38.30
CA GLY A 80 -34.21 8.62 38.30
C GLY A 80 -35.24 7.95 39.21
N VAL A 81 -35.16 6.62 39.28
CA VAL A 81 -35.94 5.81 40.22
C VAL A 81 -34.97 5.22 41.25
N GLU A 82 -35.29 5.41 42.52
CA GLU A 82 -34.56 4.85 43.65
C GLU A 82 -35.42 3.78 44.34
N ILE A 83 -34.83 2.63 44.64
CA ILE A 83 -35.49 1.52 45.32
C ILE A 83 -34.64 1.18 46.54
N LYS A 84 -35.13 1.51 47.73
CA LYS A 84 -34.50 1.13 48.99
C LYS A 84 -34.93 -0.29 49.33
N HIS A 85 -33.98 -1.18 49.49
CA HIS A 85 -34.19 -2.58 49.89
C HIS A 85 -33.38 -2.87 51.16
N THR A 86 -33.72 -3.94 51.88
CA THR A 86 -33.00 -4.32 53.11
C THR A 86 -31.51 -4.62 52.89
N CYS A 87 -31.08 -4.85 51.64
CA CYS A 87 -29.67 -5.06 51.30
C CYS A 87 -28.95 -3.79 50.82
N GLY A 88 -29.66 -2.68 50.56
CA GLY A 88 -29.08 -1.45 50.04
C GLY A 88 -30.04 -0.66 49.14
N VAL A 89 -29.54 0.42 48.56
CA VAL A 89 -30.29 1.33 47.71
C VAL A 89 -29.90 1.10 46.24
N PHE A 90 -30.88 0.75 45.42
CA PHE A 90 -30.72 0.67 43.97
C PHE A 90 -31.17 1.98 43.34
N LYS A 91 -30.39 2.56 42.44
CA LYS A 91 -30.72 3.81 41.74
C LYS A 91 -30.56 3.62 40.24
N PHE A 92 -31.57 3.98 39.46
CA PHE A 92 -31.46 4.09 38.01
C PHE A 92 -31.36 5.57 37.64
N SER A 93 -30.19 6.00 37.16
CA SER A 93 -29.93 7.39 36.79
C SER A 93 -30.19 7.63 35.30
N LYS A 94 -31.09 8.56 34.97
CA LYS A 94 -31.39 8.89 33.56
C LYS A 94 -30.28 9.71 32.89
N HIS A 95 -29.59 10.55 33.67
CA HIS A 95 -28.63 11.54 33.14
C HIS A 95 -27.21 10.99 33.00
N VAL A 96 -26.80 10.04 33.85
CA VAL A 96 -25.46 9.44 33.82
C VAL A 96 -25.54 8.11 33.07
N ARG A 97 -25.47 8.18 31.73
CA ARG A 97 -25.34 7.02 30.81
C ARG A 97 -26.38 5.90 31.01
N GLN A 98 -27.57 6.20 31.55
CA GLN A 98 -28.58 5.18 31.90
C GLN A 98 -27.99 4.07 32.79
N SER A 99 -27.18 4.45 33.77
CA SER A 99 -26.50 3.50 34.64
C SER A 99 -27.40 3.06 35.80
N LEU A 100 -27.25 1.78 36.14
CA LEU A 100 -27.86 1.16 37.31
C LEU A 100 -26.82 1.20 38.43
N GLU A 101 -27.15 1.77 39.59
CA GLU A 101 -26.27 1.94 40.75
C GLU A 101 -26.81 1.20 41.97
N PHE A 102 -25.91 0.68 42.80
CA PHE A 102 -26.21 0.05 44.09
C PHE A 102 -25.28 0.65 45.13
N ASN A 103 -25.86 1.32 46.14
CA ASN A 103 -25.12 2.10 47.14
C ASN A 103 -24.07 3.03 46.51
N GLY A 104 -24.46 3.73 45.42
CA GLY A 104 -23.59 4.64 44.67
C GLY A 104 -22.57 3.99 43.74
N THR A 105 -22.60 2.66 43.57
CA THR A 105 -21.68 1.94 42.67
C THR A 105 -22.39 1.42 41.42
N ALA A 106 -21.89 1.78 40.24
CA ALA A 106 -22.51 1.40 38.96
C ALA A 106 -22.40 -0.11 38.64
N TYR A 107 -23.38 -0.63 37.90
CA TYR A 107 -23.40 -1.96 37.33
C TYR A 107 -22.40 -2.09 36.16
N TRP A 108 -21.70 -3.20 36.10
CA TRP A 108 -20.76 -3.52 35.01
C TRP A 108 -21.11 -4.88 34.39
N LYS A 109 -21.26 -4.91 33.06
CA LYS A 109 -21.57 -6.15 32.33
C LYS A 109 -20.40 -7.14 32.37
N ASP A 110 -19.18 -6.65 32.15
CA ASP A 110 -17.96 -7.46 32.16
C ASP A 110 -17.16 -7.24 33.46
N VAL A 111 -17.52 -8.00 34.48
CA VAL A 111 -16.78 -8.01 35.77
C VAL A 111 -15.46 -8.80 35.68
N GLY A 112 -15.23 -9.54 34.60
CA GLY A 112 -14.06 -10.40 34.43
C GLY A 112 -12.76 -9.60 34.38
N ARG A 113 -12.80 -8.39 33.83
CA ARG A 113 -11.65 -7.47 33.74
C ARG A 113 -11.15 -6.94 35.09
N HIS A 114 -11.99 -7.02 36.12
CA HIS A 114 -11.70 -6.49 37.46
C HIS A 114 -11.33 -7.58 38.46
N ALA A 115 -11.52 -8.85 38.10
CA ALA A 115 -11.16 -9.95 38.97
C ALA A 115 -9.63 -10.10 39.01
N PRO A 116 -9.03 -10.32 40.19
CA PRO A 116 -7.61 -10.68 40.27
C PRO A 116 -7.35 -11.93 39.42
N LEU A 117 -6.24 -11.92 38.69
CA LEU A 117 -5.78 -13.07 37.90
C LEU A 117 -5.45 -14.20 38.89
N LYS A 118 -6.24 -15.28 38.87
CA LYS A 118 -5.97 -16.47 39.69
C LYS A 118 -4.67 -17.16 39.30
N THR A 119 -4.30 -17.05 38.03
CA THR A 119 -3.05 -17.55 37.47
C THR A 119 -2.41 -16.41 36.68
N PRO A 120 -1.12 -16.08 36.90
CA PRO A 120 -0.43 -15.09 36.09
C PRO A 120 -0.46 -15.49 34.61
N LEU A 121 -0.56 -14.51 33.71
CA LEU A 121 -0.50 -14.79 32.28
C LEU A 121 0.88 -15.38 31.93
N LEU A 122 0.88 -16.53 31.26
CA LEU A 122 2.08 -17.20 30.78
C LEU A 122 2.36 -16.79 29.32
N THR A 123 3.64 -16.84 28.92
CA THR A 123 4.08 -16.69 27.53
C THR A 123 3.87 -18.01 26.76
N LYS A 124 4.10 -18.03 25.44
CA LYS A 124 4.10 -19.27 24.64
C LYS A 124 5.11 -20.33 25.12
N ARG A 125 6.04 -19.95 26.00
CA ARG A 125 7.06 -20.83 26.61
C ARG A 125 6.74 -21.18 28.07
N ASP A 126 5.48 -21.03 28.49
CA ASP A 126 5.01 -21.28 29.86
C ASP A 126 5.71 -20.44 30.96
N THR A 127 6.37 -19.34 30.60
CA THR A 127 7.00 -18.41 31.57
C THR A 127 6.05 -17.28 31.94
N ILE A 128 6.10 -16.77 33.17
CA ILE A 128 5.27 -15.63 33.60
C ILE A 128 5.60 -14.41 32.73
N LYS A 129 4.57 -13.82 32.11
CA LYS A 129 4.72 -12.62 31.28
C LYS A 129 5.17 -11.44 32.14
N VAL A 130 6.26 -10.78 31.74
CA VAL A 130 6.87 -9.63 32.43
C VAL A 130 5.85 -8.52 32.67
N HIS A 131 5.01 -8.24 31.67
CA HIS A 131 3.93 -7.27 31.79
C HIS A 131 2.60 -7.99 31.96
N GLN A 132 2.18 -8.13 33.22
CA GLN A 132 0.80 -8.47 33.54
C GLN A 132 -0.07 -7.23 33.26
N PRO A 133 -1.24 -7.38 32.61
CA PRO A 133 -2.14 -6.26 32.40
C PRO A 133 -2.50 -5.64 33.76
N PRO A 134 -2.49 -4.30 33.89
CA PRO A 134 -2.78 -3.65 35.15
C PRO A 134 -4.23 -3.96 35.55
N ILE A 135 -4.40 -4.80 36.57
CA ILE A 135 -5.73 -5.10 37.12
C ILE A 135 -6.10 -3.94 38.03
N ARG A 136 -7.11 -3.17 37.63
CA ARG A 136 -7.72 -2.20 38.54
C ARG A 136 -8.56 -2.97 39.55
N GLY A 137 -7.97 -3.22 40.72
CA GLY A 137 -8.65 -3.79 41.86
C GLY A 137 -9.89 -2.96 42.21
N GLN A 138 -10.99 -3.62 42.52
CA GLN A 138 -12.25 -2.97 42.89
C GLN A 138 -12.51 -3.13 44.38
N SER A 139 -13.23 -2.17 44.95
CA SER A 139 -13.56 -2.19 46.38
C SER A 139 -14.52 -3.33 46.74
N HIS A 140 -14.59 -3.66 48.02
CA HIS A 140 -15.56 -4.62 48.55
C HIS A 140 -17.00 -4.21 48.20
N SER A 141 -17.35 -2.92 48.39
CA SER A 141 -18.66 -2.38 48.05
C SER A 141 -19.02 -2.55 46.57
N TRP A 142 -18.03 -2.47 45.68
CA TRP A 142 -18.22 -2.71 44.25
C TRP A 142 -18.59 -4.16 43.95
N TRP A 143 -17.90 -5.13 44.57
CA TRP A 143 -18.24 -6.54 44.39
C TRP A 143 -19.58 -6.91 45.02
N GLN A 144 -19.94 -6.30 46.15
CA GLN A 144 -21.28 -6.43 46.73
C GLN A 144 -22.36 -5.91 45.78
N ALA A 145 -22.13 -4.74 45.16
CA ALA A 145 -23.01 -4.20 44.13
C ALA A 145 -23.17 -5.17 42.95
N GLN A 146 -22.05 -5.69 42.42
CA GLN A 146 -22.10 -6.65 41.31
C GLN A 146 -22.84 -7.95 41.65
N CYS A 147 -22.74 -8.41 42.91
CA CYS A 147 -23.52 -9.55 43.40
C CYS A 147 -25.01 -9.20 43.54
N ALA A 148 -25.33 -8.04 44.12
CA ALA A 148 -26.70 -7.57 44.34
C ALA A 148 -27.47 -7.47 43.01
N PHE A 149 -26.87 -6.84 42.00
CA PHE A 149 -27.47 -6.74 40.65
C PHE A 149 -27.72 -8.09 40.00
N ARG A 150 -26.93 -9.10 40.35
CA ARG A 150 -27.01 -10.46 39.83
C ARG A 150 -27.89 -11.39 40.68
N GLY A 151 -28.54 -10.85 41.72
CA GLY A 151 -29.34 -11.65 42.66
C GLY A 151 -28.52 -12.65 43.48
N LEU A 152 -27.21 -12.42 43.59
CA LEU A 152 -26.30 -13.23 44.39
C LEU A 152 -26.22 -12.67 45.82
N ALA A 153 -25.89 -13.52 46.79
CA ALA A 153 -25.70 -13.07 48.16
C ALA A 153 -24.59 -11.99 48.24
N THR A 154 -24.81 -10.94 49.05
CA THR A 154 -23.93 -9.76 49.16
C THR A 154 -23.00 -9.77 50.37
N ASN A 155 -23.07 -10.81 51.19
CA ASN A 155 -22.15 -11.08 52.30
C ASN A 155 -21.00 -11.99 51.85
N GLY A 156 -19.90 -11.98 52.60
CA GLY A 156 -18.72 -12.82 52.36
C GLY A 156 -17.45 -12.02 52.18
N THR A 157 -16.33 -12.71 51.96
CA THR A 157 -15.04 -12.06 51.66
C THR A 157 -15.03 -11.49 50.23
N LEU A 158 -14.09 -10.57 49.95
CA LEU A 158 -13.93 -9.99 48.61
C LEU A 158 -13.75 -11.07 47.54
N ASP A 159 -12.95 -12.11 47.82
CA ASP A 159 -12.71 -13.20 46.89
C ASP A 159 -13.96 -14.05 46.64
N GLU A 160 -14.77 -14.30 47.66
CA GLU A 160 -16.04 -15.03 47.51
C GLU A 160 -17.05 -14.26 46.66
N LEU A 161 -17.14 -12.94 46.87
CA LEU A 161 -18.02 -12.07 46.08
C LEU A 161 -17.55 -11.99 44.61
N ALA A 162 -16.24 -11.80 44.40
CA ALA A 162 -15.65 -11.77 43.07
C ALA A 162 -15.85 -13.08 42.30
N ASN A 163 -15.63 -14.22 42.97
CA ASN A 163 -15.83 -15.54 42.38
C ASN A 163 -17.29 -15.81 41.99
N ARG A 164 -18.25 -15.44 42.86
CA ARG A 164 -19.68 -15.59 42.57
C ARG A 164 -20.11 -14.75 41.37
N ALA A 165 -19.75 -13.46 41.36
CA ALA A 165 -20.08 -12.55 40.27
C ALA A 165 -19.47 -13.03 38.94
N LYS A 166 -18.21 -13.49 38.96
CA LYS A 166 -17.52 -14.03 37.77
C LYS A 166 -18.19 -15.27 37.21
N LYS A 167 -18.54 -16.25 38.05
CA LYS A 167 -19.16 -17.51 37.61
C LYS A 167 -20.49 -17.26 36.92
N LEU A 168 -21.31 -16.36 37.46
CA LEU A 168 -22.59 -16.01 36.83
C LEU A 168 -22.38 -15.21 35.55
N ALA A 169 -21.52 -14.19 35.56
CA ALA A 169 -21.23 -13.39 34.38
C ALA A 169 -20.70 -14.23 33.21
N GLN A 170 -19.86 -15.24 33.49
CA GLN A 170 -19.41 -16.20 32.47
C GLN A 170 -20.56 -17.03 31.91
N LYS A 171 -21.50 -17.47 32.75
CA LYS A 171 -22.68 -18.22 32.30
C LYS A 171 -23.58 -17.32 31.44
N GLU A 172 -23.84 -16.09 31.87
CA GLU A 172 -24.64 -15.10 31.13
C GLU A 172 -23.99 -14.72 29.80
N MET A 173 -22.67 -14.52 29.79
CA MET A 173 -21.92 -14.21 28.58
C MET A 173 -21.99 -15.35 27.57
N LYS A 174 -21.82 -16.61 28.00
CA LYS A 174 -22.00 -17.78 27.12
C LYS A 174 -23.41 -17.86 26.52
N VAL A 175 -24.45 -17.59 27.32
CA VAL A 175 -25.83 -17.55 26.83
C VAL A 175 -26.03 -16.40 25.84
N TRP A 176 -25.47 -15.22 26.13
CA TRP A 176 -25.53 -14.07 25.25
C TRP A 176 -24.78 -14.30 23.94
N GLU A 177 -23.59 -14.88 23.98
CA GLU A 177 -22.80 -15.25 22.79
C GLU A 177 -23.53 -16.31 21.95
N ALA A 178 -24.11 -17.33 22.58
CA ALA A 178 -24.94 -18.32 21.89
C ALA A 178 -26.15 -17.67 21.21
N ASN A 179 -26.86 -16.78 21.91
CA ASN A 179 -28.00 -16.04 21.35
C ASN A 179 -27.58 -15.06 20.26
N ALA A 180 -26.42 -14.40 20.40
CA ALA A 180 -25.88 -13.50 19.39
C ALA A 180 -25.46 -14.27 18.14
N LYS A 181 -24.84 -15.44 18.30
CA LYS A 181 -24.50 -16.36 17.21
C LYS A 181 -25.77 -16.84 16.49
N GLU A 182 -26.79 -17.25 17.25
CA GLU A 182 -28.08 -17.66 16.69
C GLU A 182 -28.79 -16.52 15.94
N ASN A 183 -28.81 -15.33 16.53
CA ASN A 183 -29.41 -14.16 15.89
C ASN A 183 -28.65 -13.75 14.62
N SER A 184 -27.32 -13.83 14.66
CA SER A 184 -26.46 -13.60 13.49
C SER A 184 -26.75 -14.62 12.39
N TRP A 185 -26.85 -15.90 12.75
CA TRP A 185 -27.22 -16.98 11.84
C TRP A 185 -28.55 -16.71 11.15
N LEU A 186 -29.60 -16.35 11.90
CA LEU A 186 -30.94 -16.18 11.33
C LEU A 186 -31.07 -14.91 10.47
N HIS A 187 -30.37 -13.82 10.81
CA HIS A 187 -30.70 -12.50 10.26
C HIS A 187 -29.56 -11.78 9.55
N THR A 188 -28.31 -12.15 9.78
CA THR A 188 -27.15 -11.36 9.33
C THR A 188 -26.23 -12.13 8.40
N MET A 189 -26.07 -13.43 8.61
CA MET A 189 -25.14 -14.25 7.83
C MET A 189 -25.70 -14.56 6.43
N THR A 190 -24.85 -14.42 5.43
CA THR A 190 -25.16 -14.88 4.07
C THR A 190 -25.11 -16.41 4.00
N ASP A 191 -25.71 -17.00 2.97
CA ASP A 191 -25.66 -18.46 2.77
C ASP A 191 -24.22 -18.99 2.67
N SER A 192 -23.33 -18.20 2.07
CA SER A 192 -21.90 -18.54 2.00
C SER A 192 -21.25 -18.54 3.39
N ASP A 193 -21.57 -17.57 4.24
CA ASP A 193 -21.01 -17.50 5.60
C ASP A 193 -21.55 -18.64 6.48
N LYS A 194 -22.84 -18.94 6.36
CA LYS A 194 -23.47 -20.06 7.08
C LYS A 194 -22.82 -21.39 6.72
N MET A 195 -22.55 -21.60 5.44
CA MET A 195 -21.89 -22.80 4.93
C MET A 195 -20.49 -22.97 5.52
N VAL A 196 -19.73 -21.88 5.70
CA VAL A 196 -18.39 -21.93 6.28
C VAL A 196 -18.44 -22.18 7.79
N GLU A 197 -19.39 -21.56 8.49
CA GLU A 197 -19.51 -21.65 9.96
C GLU A 197 -20.07 -23.01 10.44
N ASP A 198 -21.13 -23.51 9.81
CA ASP A 198 -21.76 -24.80 10.15
C ASP A 198 -22.44 -25.43 8.91
N PRO A 199 -21.70 -26.16 8.06
CA PRO A 199 -22.23 -26.71 6.81
C PRO A 199 -23.35 -27.73 7.04
N GLU A 200 -23.33 -28.49 8.13
CA GLU A 200 -24.37 -29.48 8.44
C GLU A 200 -25.70 -28.79 8.76
N ARG A 201 -25.68 -27.80 9.66
CA ARG A 201 -26.88 -27.02 10.00
C ARG A 201 -27.43 -26.30 8.78
N PHE A 202 -26.57 -25.67 7.99
CA PHE A 202 -27.00 -24.99 6.77
C PHE A 202 -27.71 -25.95 5.80
N LEU A 203 -27.12 -27.12 5.52
CA LEU A 203 -27.72 -28.10 4.62
C LEU A 203 -29.06 -28.64 5.14
N LYS A 204 -29.18 -28.88 6.46
CA LYS A 204 -30.45 -29.28 7.11
C LYS A 204 -31.55 -28.22 6.95
N GLU A 205 -31.19 -26.93 7.11
CA GLU A 205 -32.15 -25.83 6.95
C GLU A 205 -32.55 -25.64 5.48
N ARG A 206 -31.61 -25.83 4.55
CA ARG A 206 -31.85 -25.66 3.11
C ARG A 206 -32.64 -26.81 2.48
N PHE A 207 -32.39 -28.04 2.92
CA PHE A 207 -33.01 -29.27 2.41
C PHE A 207 -33.80 -29.96 3.51
N LYS A 208 -35.06 -29.55 3.67
CA LYS A 208 -35.95 -30.12 4.69
C LYS A 208 -36.21 -31.60 4.40
N ALA A 209 -36.09 -32.44 5.43
CA ALA A 209 -36.33 -33.87 5.32
C ALA A 209 -37.77 -34.15 4.84
N GLY A 210 -37.90 -35.02 3.83
CA GLY A 210 -39.18 -35.42 3.25
C GLY A 210 -39.72 -34.52 2.12
N GLU A 211 -39.15 -33.33 1.92
CA GLU A 211 -39.46 -32.49 0.76
C GLU A 211 -38.60 -32.93 -0.42
N LYS A 212 -39.19 -33.09 -1.61
CA LYS A 212 -38.43 -33.37 -2.85
C LYS A 212 -38.14 -32.05 -3.54
N SER A 213 -36.93 -31.53 -3.36
CA SER A 213 -36.46 -30.32 -4.04
C SER A 213 -35.49 -30.63 -5.18
N ARG A 214 -35.60 -29.87 -6.27
CA ARG A 214 -34.59 -29.81 -7.35
C ARG A 214 -33.52 -28.74 -7.12
N ASP A 215 -33.59 -28.05 -5.98
CA ASP A 215 -32.59 -27.07 -5.61
C ASP A 215 -31.22 -27.72 -5.47
N ILE A 216 -30.20 -26.95 -5.85
CA ILE A 216 -28.79 -27.34 -5.77
C ILE A 216 -28.01 -26.22 -5.09
N VAL A 217 -27.07 -26.60 -4.24
CA VAL A 217 -26.12 -25.69 -3.58
C VAL A 217 -24.72 -25.99 -4.10
N LEU A 218 -23.98 -24.93 -4.43
CA LEU A 218 -22.57 -25.01 -4.85
C LEU A 218 -21.69 -24.61 -3.67
N ILE A 219 -20.75 -25.48 -3.29
CA ILE A 219 -19.95 -25.33 -2.07
C ILE A 219 -18.47 -25.39 -2.44
N HIS A 220 -17.73 -24.32 -2.17
CA HIS A 220 -16.28 -24.30 -2.37
C HIS A 220 -15.59 -25.17 -1.31
N LEU A 221 -14.88 -26.21 -1.74
CA LEU A 221 -14.20 -27.13 -0.85
C LEU A 221 -12.89 -26.48 -0.36
N ARG A 222 -12.92 -25.89 0.84
CA ARG A 222 -11.71 -25.40 1.51
C ARG A 222 -11.34 -26.13 2.79
N GLN A 223 -12.31 -26.56 3.62
CA GLN A 223 -11.99 -26.97 5.01
C GLN A 223 -12.83 -28.11 5.64
N ALA A 224 -13.78 -28.74 4.93
CA ALA A 224 -14.57 -29.85 5.49
C ALA A 224 -14.90 -30.95 4.46
N ASP A 225 -15.10 -32.17 4.95
CA ASP A 225 -15.62 -33.29 4.15
C ASP A 225 -17.14 -33.12 3.94
N ILE A 226 -17.50 -32.22 3.02
CA ILE A 226 -18.89 -31.95 2.65
C ILE A 226 -19.61 -33.22 2.16
N ARG A 227 -18.87 -34.18 1.59
CA ARG A 227 -19.44 -35.43 1.11
C ARG A 227 -19.98 -36.27 2.26
N SER A 228 -19.24 -36.40 3.37
CA SER A 228 -19.72 -37.15 4.53
C SER A 228 -20.93 -36.50 5.18
N ILE A 229 -20.96 -35.15 5.24
CA ILE A 229 -22.09 -34.39 5.76
C ILE A 229 -23.33 -34.60 4.87
N ALA A 230 -23.20 -34.42 3.56
CA ALA A 230 -24.29 -34.64 2.62
C ALA A 230 -24.86 -36.06 2.70
N GLN A 231 -23.99 -37.08 2.76
CA GLN A 231 -24.41 -38.48 2.92
C GLN A 231 -25.18 -38.71 4.23
N SER A 232 -24.77 -38.09 5.34
CA SER A 232 -25.48 -38.20 6.62
C SER A 232 -26.89 -37.57 6.61
N LEU A 233 -27.15 -36.71 5.64
CA LEU A 233 -28.43 -36.02 5.42
C LEU A 233 -29.25 -36.60 4.27
N ASP A 234 -28.84 -37.74 3.71
CA ASP A 234 -29.44 -38.36 2.53
C ASP A 234 -29.49 -37.41 1.31
N LEU A 235 -28.43 -36.60 1.15
CA LEU A 235 -28.23 -35.69 0.03
C LEU A 235 -27.20 -36.26 -0.95
N GLU A 236 -27.47 -36.08 -2.24
CA GLU A 236 -26.52 -36.41 -3.30
C GLU A 236 -25.46 -35.31 -3.39
N CYS A 237 -24.20 -35.73 -3.44
CA CYS A 237 -23.05 -34.82 -3.47
C CYS A 237 -22.02 -35.28 -4.48
N GLU A 238 -21.78 -34.46 -5.49
CA GLU A 238 -20.73 -34.69 -6.48
C GLU A 238 -19.73 -33.54 -6.50
N ILE A 239 -18.47 -33.85 -6.80
CA ILE A 239 -17.40 -32.85 -6.85
C ILE A 239 -17.11 -32.54 -8.31
N ALA A 240 -17.19 -31.27 -8.66
CA ALA A 240 -16.79 -30.75 -9.96
C ALA A 240 -15.65 -29.73 -9.81
N ARG A 241 -15.05 -29.35 -10.93
CA ARG A 241 -14.10 -28.24 -10.98
C ARG A 241 -14.77 -27.05 -11.66
N GLU A 242 -14.63 -25.89 -11.05
CA GLU A 242 -15.04 -24.63 -11.68
C GLU A 242 -13.80 -23.84 -12.10
N ALA A 243 -13.84 -23.32 -13.32
CA ALA A 243 -12.84 -22.38 -13.80
C ALA A 243 -13.05 -21.05 -13.06
N ILE A 244 -12.08 -20.64 -12.23
CA ILE A 244 -12.12 -19.31 -11.60
C ILE A 244 -12.03 -18.26 -12.71
N ARG A 245 -13.05 -17.41 -12.83
CA ARG A 245 -12.97 -16.23 -13.69
C ARG A 245 -12.13 -15.16 -12.99
N GLY A 246 -11.05 -14.72 -13.63
CA GLY A 246 -10.42 -13.45 -13.32
C GLY A 246 -9.25 -13.45 -12.33
N PHE A 247 -8.61 -14.60 -12.08
CA PHE A 247 -7.30 -14.59 -11.41
C PHE A 247 -6.17 -14.68 -12.43
N ASP A 248 -5.15 -13.84 -12.23
CA ASP A 248 -3.90 -13.77 -12.99
C ASP A 248 -3.44 -15.17 -13.43
N TYR A 249 -3.20 -15.31 -14.73
CA TYR A 249 -2.94 -16.56 -15.46
C TYR A 249 -1.79 -17.43 -14.90
N ALA A 250 -1.02 -16.92 -13.94
CA ALA A 250 0.12 -17.59 -13.35
C ALA A 250 -0.25 -18.76 -12.40
N TYR A 251 -1.44 -18.78 -11.81
CA TYR A 251 -1.87 -19.87 -10.93
C TYR A 251 -3.25 -20.39 -11.32
N SER A 252 -3.26 -21.39 -12.21
CA SER A 252 -4.43 -22.19 -12.57
C SER A 252 -4.90 -23.05 -11.38
N GLN A 253 -5.34 -22.42 -10.30
CA GLN A 253 -5.99 -23.13 -9.21
C GLN A 253 -7.43 -23.40 -9.64
N TRP A 254 -7.68 -24.62 -10.09
CA TRP A 254 -9.03 -25.15 -10.15
C TRP A 254 -9.57 -25.23 -8.73
N VAL A 255 -10.67 -24.55 -8.45
CA VAL A 255 -11.36 -24.74 -7.17
C VAL A 255 -12.31 -25.91 -7.34
N SER A 256 -12.13 -26.92 -6.48
CA SER A 256 -13.08 -28.02 -6.38
C SER A 256 -14.34 -27.52 -5.70
N ILE A 257 -15.49 -27.75 -6.34
CA ILE A 257 -16.80 -27.35 -5.86
C ILE A 257 -17.63 -28.61 -5.66
N ALA A 258 -18.19 -28.77 -4.47
CA ALA A 258 -19.22 -29.76 -4.23
C ALA A 258 -20.58 -29.22 -4.69
N VAL A 259 -21.27 -29.99 -5.51
CA VAL A 259 -22.67 -29.79 -5.90
C VAL A 259 -23.50 -30.69 -5.01
N VAL A 260 -24.34 -30.09 -4.17
CA VAL A 260 -25.17 -30.82 -3.21
C VAL A 260 -26.65 -30.55 -3.50
N GLY A 261 -27.47 -31.61 -3.52
CA GLY A 261 -28.91 -31.53 -3.72
C GLY A 261 -29.63 -32.83 -3.34
N GLN A 262 -30.96 -32.80 -3.29
CA GLN A 262 -31.78 -34.00 -3.02
C GLN A 262 -32.02 -34.83 -4.29
N ASP A 263 -32.18 -34.18 -5.45
CA ASP A 263 -32.40 -34.85 -6.73
C ASP A 263 -31.06 -35.20 -7.39
N LYS A 264 -30.74 -36.50 -7.44
CA LYS A 264 -29.56 -37.03 -8.11
C LYS A 264 -29.43 -36.57 -9.56
N ALA A 265 -30.53 -36.50 -10.29
CA ALA A 265 -30.51 -36.10 -11.69
C ALA A 265 -30.12 -34.61 -11.84
N ALA A 266 -30.64 -33.76 -10.96
CA ALA A 266 -30.31 -32.32 -10.94
C ALA A 266 -28.83 -32.07 -10.58
N VAL A 267 -28.29 -32.83 -9.61
CA VAL A 267 -26.87 -32.77 -9.25
C VAL A 267 -25.99 -33.20 -10.44
N ALA A 268 -26.29 -34.35 -11.06
CA ALA A 268 -25.53 -34.86 -12.20
C ALA A 268 -25.59 -33.93 -13.42
N GLU A 269 -26.77 -33.38 -13.75
CA GLU A 269 -26.93 -32.39 -14.83
C GLU A 269 -26.05 -31.16 -14.59
N LYS A 270 -26.04 -30.65 -13.35
CA LYS A 270 -25.22 -29.48 -13.00
C LYS A 270 -23.72 -29.77 -13.10
N VAL A 271 -23.28 -30.95 -12.64
CA VAL A 271 -21.88 -31.38 -12.74
C VAL A 271 -21.46 -31.50 -14.20
N GLN A 272 -22.27 -32.13 -15.05
CA GLN A 272 -22.00 -32.22 -16.49
C GLN A 272 -21.92 -30.83 -17.14
N ALA A 273 -22.82 -29.91 -16.79
CA ALA A 273 -22.80 -28.54 -17.28
C ALA A 273 -21.51 -27.81 -16.88
N MET A 274 -20.98 -28.04 -15.67
CA MET A 274 -19.69 -27.48 -15.25
C MET A 274 -18.51 -28.11 -15.97
N GLN A 275 -18.50 -29.43 -16.19
CA GLN A 275 -17.46 -30.12 -16.95
C GLN A 275 -17.39 -29.64 -18.41
N ILE A 276 -18.55 -29.38 -19.05
CA ILE A 276 -18.60 -28.80 -20.40
C ILE A 276 -17.98 -27.41 -20.40
N LYS A 277 -18.31 -26.56 -19.41
CA LYS A 277 -17.72 -25.23 -19.26
C LYS A 277 -16.22 -25.28 -19.00
N GLU A 278 -15.74 -26.20 -18.16
CA GLU A 278 -14.32 -26.46 -17.91
C GLU A 278 -13.58 -26.81 -19.20
N LYS A 279 -14.11 -27.77 -19.98
CA LYS A 279 -13.52 -28.17 -21.26
C LYS A 279 -13.47 -27.02 -22.27
N HIS A 280 -14.51 -26.17 -22.31
CA HIS A 280 -14.52 -24.98 -23.16
C HIS A 280 -13.46 -23.96 -22.71
N ALA A 281 -13.39 -23.66 -21.42
CA ALA A 281 -12.41 -22.73 -20.86
C ALA A 281 -10.97 -23.20 -21.10
N MET A 282 -10.70 -24.50 -20.97
CA MET A 282 -9.39 -25.10 -21.22
C MET A 282 -8.97 -24.97 -22.70
N ARG A 283 -9.90 -25.16 -23.64
CA ARG A 283 -9.64 -24.96 -25.08
C ARG A 283 -9.33 -23.51 -25.41
N GLU A 284 -10.07 -22.57 -24.84
CA GLU A 284 -9.82 -21.14 -25.05
C GLU A 284 -8.48 -20.70 -24.43
N MET A 285 -8.13 -21.19 -23.24
CA MET A 285 -6.83 -20.95 -22.61
C MET A 285 -5.67 -21.51 -23.44
N GLN A 286 -5.84 -22.69 -24.06
CA GLN A 286 -4.84 -23.27 -24.94
C GLN A 286 -4.65 -22.44 -26.22
N LYS A 287 -5.74 -21.92 -26.81
CA LYS A 287 -5.66 -21.00 -27.96
C LYS A 287 -4.94 -19.70 -27.59
N HIS A 288 -5.26 -19.11 -26.44
CA HIS A 288 -4.60 -17.89 -25.96
C HIS A 288 -3.10 -18.10 -25.79
N ARG A 289 -2.69 -19.21 -25.14
CA ARG A 289 -1.28 -19.55 -24.96
C ARG A 289 -0.54 -19.71 -26.30
N GLN A 290 -1.17 -20.35 -27.28
CA GLN A 290 -0.59 -20.51 -28.62
C GLN A 290 -0.45 -19.17 -29.34
N GLU A 291 -1.40 -18.26 -29.15
CA GLU A 291 -1.35 -16.90 -29.70
C GLU A 291 -0.23 -16.07 -29.06
N GLU A 292 -0.11 -16.11 -27.73
CA GLU A 292 0.97 -15.44 -26.99
C GLU A 292 2.35 -15.96 -27.43
N GLU A 293 2.52 -17.28 -27.54
CA GLU A 293 3.77 -17.88 -28.02
C GLU A 293 4.09 -17.45 -29.46
N ARG A 294 3.07 -17.29 -30.32
CA ARG A 294 3.24 -16.76 -31.67
C ARG A 294 3.68 -15.30 -31.63
N GLN A 295 3.03 -14.47 -30.82
CA GLN A 295 3.39 -13.05 -30.68
C GLN A 295 4.79 -12.86 -30.12
N GLU A 296 5.20 -13.68 -29.15
CA GLU A 296 6.55 -13.66 -28.58
C GLU A 296 7.59 -14.03 -29.65
N LYS A 297 7.34 -15.08 -30.45
CA LYS A 297 8.21 -15.46 -31.58
C LYS A 297 8.30 -14.36 -32.64
N GLU A 298 7.18 -13.75 -33.02
CA GLU A 298 7.16 -12.64 -33.98
C GLU A 298 7.91 -11.41 -33.44
N TRP A 299 7.73 -11.10 -32.15
CA TRP A 299 8.44 -10.00 -31.49
C TRP A 299 9.95 -10.26 -31.43
N ALA A 300 10.36 -11.46 -31.03
CA ALA A 300 11.77 -11.87 -31.00
C ALA A 300 12.41 -11.80 -32.39
N GLN A 301 11.69 -12.23 -33.44
CA GLN A 301 12.17 -12.12 -34.82
C GLN A 301 12.33 -10.66 -35.24
N ARG A 302 11.36 -9.78 -34.96
CA ARG A 302 11.45 -8.34 -35.25
C ARG A 302 12.63 -7.69 -34.53
N GLN A 303 12.89 -8.05 -33.28
CA GLN A 303 14.06 -7.55 -32.53
C GLN A 303 15.37 -7.97 -33.19
N LYS A 304 15.47 -9.24 -33.64
CA LYS A 304 16.64 -9.73 -34.37
C LYS A 304 16.85 -8.98 -35.69
N GLU A 305 15.80 -8.81 -36.49
CA GLU A 305 15.87 -8.07 -37.76
C GLU A 305 16.27 -6.59 -37.54
N MET A 306 15.72 -5.94 -36.50
CA MET A 306 16.10 -4.58 -36.13
C MET A 306 17.58 -4.49 -35.71
N ALA A 307 18.08 -5.46 -34.94
CA ALA A 307 19.48 -5.50 -34.52
C ALA A 307 20.42 -5.69 -35.72
N GLU A 308 20.08 -6.59 -36.65
CA GLU A 308 20.84 -6.81 -37.89
C GLU A 308 20.82 -5.56 -38.79
N GLN A 309 19.69 -4.85 -38.89
CA GLN A 309 19.61 -3.61 -39.65
C GLN A 309 20.47 -2.51 -39.03
N LYS A 310 20.39 -2.32 -37.70
CA LYS A 310 21.26 -1.38 -36.97
C LYS A 310 22.73 -1.67 -37.19
N LEU A 311 23.14 -2.94 -37.21
CA LEU A 311 24.52 -3.32 -37.50
C LEU A 311 24.95 -2.93 -38.92
N ARG A 312 24.09 -3.17 -39.92
CA ARG A 312 24.34 -2.76 -41.31
C ARG A 312 24.46 -1.24 -41.46
N ASP A 313 23.58 -0.49 -40.80
CA ASP A 313 23.60 0.97 -40.83
C ASP A 313 24.86 1.53 -40.15
N LYS A 314 25.28 0.94 -39.02
CA LYS A 314 26.55 1.27 -38.34
C LYS A 314 27.75 1.04 -39.26
N GLU A 315 27.83 -0.12 -39.92
CA GLU A 315 28.92 -0.40 -40.86
C GLU A 315 28.94 0.57 -42.05
N ALA A 316 27.77 0.93 -42.58
CA ALA A 316 27.65 1.90 -43.65
C ALA A 316 28.10 3.30 -43.22
N ALA A 317 27.68 3.77 -42.03
CA ALA A 317 28.11 5.05 -41.46
C ALA A 317 29.61 5.10 -41.19
N LEU A 318 30.21 3.99 -40.74
CA LEU A 318 31.65 3.92 -40.52
C LEU A 318 32.44 3.99 -41.83
N LYS A 319 31.90 3.49 -42.94
CA LYS A 319 32.54 3.58 -44.27
C LYS A 319 32.58 5.01 -44.82
N THR A 320 31.62 5.86 -44.47
CA THR A 320 31.54 7.25 -44.95
C THR A 320 32.27 8.26 -44.05
N ALA A 321 32.60 7.88 -42.81
CA ALA A 321 33.30 8.75 -41.87
C ALA A 321 34.68 9.17 -42.38
N LYS A 322 34.99 10.47 -42.27
CA LYS A 322 36.31 11.03 -42.61
C LYS A 322 37.39 10.44 -41.72
N ASP A 323 38.53 10.10 -42.32
CA ASP A 323 39.68 9.59 -41.59
C ASP A 323 40.13 10.62 -40.54
N SER A 324 40.26 10.17 -39.28
CA SER A 324 40.68 10.98 -38.13
C SER A 324 39.63 11.90 -37.49
N ASP A 325 38.34 11.74 -37.79
CA ASP A 325 37.29 12.43 -37.03
C ASP A 325 37.01 11.70 -35.70
N PRO A 326 37.32 12.29 -34.53
CA PRO A 326 37.03 11.72 -33.22
C PRO A 326 35.53 11.71 -32.87
N THR A 327 34.71 12.51 -33.53
CA THR A 327 33.29 12.67 -33.15
C THR A 327 32.47 11.45 -33.55
N GLY A 328 31.54 11.03 -32.69
CA GLY A 328 30.71 9.84 -32.88
C GLY A 328 30.48 9.05 -31.61
N THR A 329 29.70 7.98 -31.75
CA THR A 329 29.44 7.02 -30.68
C THR A 329 30.54 5.97 -30.65
N TRP A 330 31.00 5.64 -29.45
CA TRP A 330 32.07 4.70 -29.15
C TRP A 330 31.56 3.63 -28.21
N GLU A 331 31.81 2.39 -28.57
CA GLU A 331 31.62 1.25 -27.67
C GLU A 331 32.90 1.07 -26.86
N ILE A 332 32.79 1.18 -25.54
CA ILE A 332 33.89 1.18 -24.60
C ILE A 332 34.03 -0.20 -23.94
N LYS A 333 35.27 -0.65 -23.80
CA LYS A 333 35.65 -1.86 -23.08
C LYS A 333 36.59 -1.47 -21.96
N CYS A 334 36.11 -1.60 -20.72
CA CYS A 334 36.89 -1.42 -19.51
C CYS A 334 36.80 -2.69 -18.66
N PRO A 335 37.79 -3.62 -18.75
CA PRO A 335 37.73 -4.91 -18.06
C PRO A 335 37.51 -4.77 -16.56
N TYR A 336 38.18 -3.81 -15.93
CA TYR A 336 38.03 -3.53 -14.50
C TYR A 336 36.59 -3.17 -14.13
N ILE A 337 35.94 -2.30 -14.91
CA ILE A 337 34.56 -1.88 -14.62
C ILE A 337 33.59 -3.06 -14.81
N VAL A 338 33.77 -3.85 -15.87
CA VAL A 338 32.92 -5.01 -16.17
C VAL A 338 33.10 -6.11 -15.10
N GLU A 339 34.32 -6.35 -14.63
CA GLU A 339 34.58 -7.36 -13.60
C GLU A 339 33.96 -6.98 -12.25
N GLN A 340 34.10 -5.71 -11.84
CA GLN A 340 33.65 -5.25 -10.52
C GLN A 340 32.16 -4.89 -10.48
N TRP A 341 31.61 -4.30 -11.55
CA TRP A 341 30.22 -3.79 -11.60
C TRP A 341 29.36 -4.39 -12.71
N GLY A 342 29.89 -5.26 -13.57
CA GLY A 342 29.13 -5.84 -14.69
C GLY A 342 27.96 -6.72 -14.27
N HIS A 343 27.90 -7.16 -13.00
CA HIS A 343 26.74 -7.87 -12.45
C HIS A 343 25.59 -6.94 -12.05
N MET A 344 25.85 -5.64 -11.90
CA MET A 344 24.83 -4.63 -11.58
C MET A 344 24.11 -4.14 -12.83
N ALA A 345 24.77 -4.23 -13.99
CA ALA A 345 24.09 -4.07 -15.26
C ALA A 345 23.02 -5.16 -15.37
N GLN A 346 21.76 -4.75 -15.55
CA GLN A 346 20.71 -5.67 -15.92
C GLN A 346 21.14 -6.37 -17.21
N ARG A 347 20.71 -7.61 -17.44
CA ARG A 347 21.13 -8.41 -18.63
C ARG A 347 20.88 -7.70 -19.97
N GLU A 348 20.06 -6.66 -19.98
CA GLU A 348 19.67 -5.87 -21.14
C GLU A 348 20.37 -4.51 -21.25
N ASP A 349 21.20 -4.13 -20.27
CA ASP A 349 21.86 -2.83 -20.30
C ASP A 349 22.90 -2.77 -21.43
N PRO A 350 22.97 -1.65 -22.16
CA PRO A 350 23.90 -1.50 -23.27
C PRO A 350 25.36 -1.60 -22.79
N PRO A 351 26.29 -2.03 -23.66
CA PRO A 351 27.71 -1.98 -23.34
C PRO A 351 28.12 -0.54 -22.98
N LEU A 352 29.20 -0.41 -22.19
CA LEU A 352 29.77 0.88 -21.82
C LEU A 352 29.89 1.76 -23.07
N SER A 353 29.40 2.99 -23.00
CA SER A 353 29.30 3.84 -24.18
C SER A 353 29.89 5.22 -23.93
N MET A 354 30.39 5.83 -25.00
CA MET A 354 30.86 7.21 -24.98
C MET A 354 30.52 7.88 -26.31
N GLU A 355 29.91 9.06 -26.29
CA GLU A 355 29.62 9.83 -27.49
C GLU A 355 30.45 11.11 -27.48
N ILE A 356 31.38 11.25 -28.43
CA ILE A 356 32.25 12.43 -28.56
C ILE A 356 31.64 13.39 -29.59
N PHE A 357 31.56 14.68 -29.29
CA PHE A 357 31.03 15.68 -30.23
C PHE A 357 31.75 17.03 -30.09
N MET A 358 31.56 17.86 -31.11
CA MET A 358 32.09 19.22 -31.19
C MET A 358 30.97 20.24 -31.01
N GLN A 359 31.15 21.18 -30.08
CA GLN A 359 30.22 22.28 -29.82
C GLN A 359 30.91 23.62 -30.10
N ASN A 360 30.28 24.48 -30.90
CA ASN A 360 30.74 25.84 -31.11
C ASN A 360 30.29 26.72 -29.94
N THR A 361 31.24 27.19 -29.14
CA THR A 361 30.99 28.14 -28.06
C THR A 361 31.30 29.56 -28.51
N SER A 362 30.93 30.57 -27.72
CA SER A 362 31.36 31.97 -27.95
C SER A 362 32.89 32.12 -27.95
N LYS A 363 33.59 31.18 -27.32
CA LYS A 363 35.05 31.05 -27.32
C LYS A 363 35.53 30.03 -28.36
N GLY A 364 34.82 29.83 -29.46
CA GLY A 364 35.22 28.90 -30.51
C GLY A 364 34.87 27.43 -30.23
N PRO A 365 35.34 26.51 -31.09
CA PRO A 365 34.99 25.09 -31.03
C PRO A 365 35.57 24.44 -29.77
N GLN A 366 34.74 23.70 -29.04
CA GLN A 366 35.10 22.88 -27.89
C GLN A 366 34.64 21.45 -28.11
N MET A 367 35.35 20.50 -27.51
CA MET A 367 35.05 19.08 -27.60
C MET A 367 34.61 18.59 -26.23
N PHE A 368 33.55 17.82 -26.26
CA PHE A 368 33.03 17.14 -25.10
C PHE A 368 32.70 15.70 -25.47
N ALA A 369 32.47 14.89 -24.46
CA ALA A 369 31.84 13.60 -24.64
C ALA A 369 30.78 13.40 -23.57
N THR A 370 29.72 12.66 -23.90
CA THR A 370 28.89 12.01 -22.89
C THR A 370 29.37 10.58 -22.73
N PHE A 371 29.24 10.00 -21.55
CA PHE A 371 29.61 8.62 -21.30
C PHE A 371 28.71 7.96 -20.27
N ASP A 372 28.58 6.64 -20.39
CA ASP A 372 27.89 5.77 -19.44
C ASP A 372 28.76 4.53 -19.22
N PHE A 373 29.39 4.46 -18.05
CA PHE A 373 30.25 3.38 -17.63
C PHE A 373 29.62 2.51 -16.53
N ILE A 374 28.29 2.32 -16.55
CA ILE A 374 27.48 1.55 -15.59
C ILE A 374 27.41 2.18 -14.21
N VAL A 375 28.56 2.39 -13.55
CA VAL A 375 28.66 2.93 -12.19
C VAL A 375 28.84 4.45 -12.17
N VAL A 376 29.38 5.02 -13.25
CA VAL A 376 29.52 6.47 -13.43
C VAL A 376 29.06 6.84 -14.83
N GLU A 377 28.23 7.87 -14.90
CA GLU A 377 27.79 8.49 -16.15
C GLU A 377 28.07 10.00 -16.13
N ARG A 378 27.94 10.67 -17.29
CA ARG A 378 27.83 12.14 -17.54
C ARG A 378 28.74 12.64 -18.65
N VAL A 379 29.56 13.67 -18.38
CA VAL A 379 30.16 14.54 -19.39
C VAL A 379 31.66 14.65 -19.16
N MET A 380 32.42 14.42 -20.23
CA MET A 380 33.84 14.71 -20.33
C MET A 380 34.04 16.01 -21.12
N ARG A 381 35.07 16.77 -20.74
CA ARG A 381 35.52 17.96 -21.46
C ARG A 381 37.00 17.81 -21.79
N PHE A 382 37.34 18.00 -23.05
CA PHE A 382 38.70 17.78 -23.55
C PHE A 382 39.53 19.06 -23.48
N GLU A 383 40.82 18.89 -23.17
CA GLU A 383 41.80 19.95 -22.95
C GLU A 383 43.04 19.74 -23.81
N ARG A 384 43.69 20.85 -24.18
CA ARG A 384 44.94 20.83 -24.94
C ARG A 384 46.16 20.70 -24.02
N GLN A 385 47.23 20.07 -24.49
CA GLN A 385 48.52 20.09 -23.79
C GLN A 385 49.10 21.51 -23.73
N ALA A 386 49.52 21.94 -22.55
CA ALA A 386 50.05 23.29 -22.30
C ALA A 386 51.31 23.62 -23.12
N SER A 387 52.03 22.63 -23.65
CA SER A 387 53.19 22.79 -24.53
C SER A 387 52.87 23.45 -25.86
N ASP A 388 51.59 23.50 -26.24
CA ASP A 388 51.12 24.09 -27.50
C ASP A 388 50.72 25.57 -27.38
N LYS A 389 50.91 26.20 -26.22
CA LYS A 389 50.65 27.64 -26.08
C LYS A 389 51.54 28.37 -27.10
N PRO A 390 50.98 29.05 -28.12
CA PRO A 390 51.79 29.88 -29.00
C PRO A 390 52.51 30.88 -28.11
N LYS A 391 53.84 30.93 -28.26
CA LYS A 391 54.73 31.82 -27.52
C LYS A 391 54.05 33.20 -27.44
N PRO A 392 53.73 33.73 -26.25
CA PRO A 392 52.91 34.92 -26.13
C PRO A 392 53.54 36.02 -26.97
N ALA A 393 52.78 36.55 -27.93
CA ALA A 393 53.22 37.70 -28.70
C ALA A 393 53.67 38.79 -27.71
N PRO A 394 54.82 39.43 -27.93
CA PRO A 394 55.38 40.39 -26.99
C PRO A 394 54.32 41.47 -26.69
N LYS A 395 53.84 41.50 -25.45
CA LYS A 395 52.86 42.48 -25.00
C LYS A 395 53.51 43.86 -25.05
N THR A 396 53.07 44.69 -25.99
CA THR A 396 53.31 46.14 -25.94
C THR A 396 52.71 46.68 -24.64
N ALA A 397 53.56 47.22 -23.78
CA ALA A 397 53.20 47.81 -22.51
C ALA A 397 52.26 49.00 -22.73
N VAL A 398 50.97 48.82 -22.44
CA VAL A 398 50.00 49.93 -22.39
C VAL A 398 50.01 50.48 -20.97
N LYS A 399 50.33 51.78 -20.91
CA LYS A 399 50.51 52.59 -19.70
C LYS A 399 49.28 52.57 -18.79
N ALA A 400 49.59 52.49 -17.51
CA ALA A 400 48.69 52.77 -16.40
C ALA A 400 48.12 54.19 -16.50
N GLY A 401 46.84 54.31 -16.18
CA GLY A 401 46.19 55.59 -15.93
C GLY A 401 44.72 55.53 -16.31
N THR A 402 43.83 55.48 -15.31
CA THR A 402 42.70 56.41 -15.14
C THR A 402 41.97 56.02 -13.85
N LYS A 403 42.11 56.87 -12.83
CA LYS A 403 41.24 56.90 -11.64
C LYS A 403 39.80 57.15 -12.11
N ARG A 404 38.82 56.40 -11.60
CA ARG A 404 37.41 56.77 -11.68
C ARG A 404 36.81 56.90 -10.28
N PRO A 405 35.79 57.78 -10.12
CA PRO A 405 35.35 58.29 -8.84
C PRO A 405 34.39 57.33 -8.14
N ARG A 406 34.40 57.43 -6.82
CA ARG A 406 33.48 56.79 -5.88
C ARG A 406 32.15 57.56 -5.93
N GLU A 407 31.10 56.90 -6.38
CA GLU A 407 29.71 57.35 -6.15
C GLU A 407 29.09 56.44 -5.11
N ASP A 408 28.80 57.03 -3.95
CA ASP A 408 27.91 56.50 -2.93
C ASP A 408 26.48 56.54 -3.49
N VAL A 409 25.88 55.38 -3.74
CA VAL A 409 24.44 55.28 -4.03
C VAL A 409 23.80 54.31 -3.06
N SER A 410 22.87 54.93 -2.33
CA SER A 410 21.83 54.42 -1.45
C SER A 410 21.40 52.97 -1.66
N ASP A 411 21.47 52.28 -0.52
CA ASP A 411 20.56 51.24 -0.03
C ASP A 411 19.09 51.48 -0.45
N GLU A 412 18.39 50.38 -0.75
CA GLU A 412 16.94 50.12 -0.73
C GLU A 412 16.58 49.01 -1.75
N GLY A 413 16.61 47.76 -1.25
CA GLY A 413 15.60 46.75 -1.55
C GLY A 413 15.33 46.36 -3.00
N ARG A 414 16.25 45.63 -3.65
CA ARG A 414 15.90 44.78 -4.79
C ARG A 414 16.54 43.41 -4.60
N TYR A 415 15.70 42.39 -4.39
CA TYR A 415 16.12 40.99 -4.48
C TYR A 415 16.53 40.72 -5.92
N ASP A 416 17.78 41.07 -6.22
CA ASP A 416 18.46 40.74 -7.46
C ASP A 416 18.49 39.23 -7.53
N SER A 417 17.69 38.68 -8.45
CA SER A 417 17.61 37.26 -8.75
C SER A 417 19.01 36.83 -9.12
N GLY A 418 19.72 36.26 -8.14
CA GLY A 418 21.14 35.98 -8.17
C GLY A 418 21.54 35.38 -9.50
N ASP A 419 22.13 36.23 -10.34
CA ASP A 419 22.83 35.81 -11.53
C ASP A 419 23.92 34.87 -11.02
N GLU A 420 23.65 33.56 -11.20
CA GLU A 420 24.50 32.47 -10.78
C GLU A 420 25.90 32.77 -11.27
N ARG A 421 26.74 33.31 -10.38
CA ARG A 421 28.17 33.46 -10.61
C ARG A 421 28.67 32.05 -10.83
N ARG A 422 28.70 31.63 -12.10
CA ARG A 422 29.34 30.40 -12.57
C ARG A 422 30.68 30.37 -11.87
N SER A 423 30.82 29.46 -10.89
CA SER A 423 32.04 29.33 -10.10
C SER A 423 33.22 29.43 -11.08
N PRO A 424 34.21 30.30 -10.81
CA PRO A 424 35.24 30.65 -11.77
C PRO A 424 35.85 29.35 -12.26
N THR A 425 35.44 28.96 -13.47
CA THR A 425 35.93 27.73 -14.06
C THR A 425 37.42 27.98 -14.20
N PRO A 426 38.29 27.09 -13.69
CA PRO A 426 39.73 27.25 -13.85
C PRO A 426 40.01 27.56 -15.33
N GLU A 427 40.94 28.51 -15.57
CA GLU A 427 41.30 29.18 -16.84
C GLU A 427 40.53 28.78 -18.12
N PRO A 428 40.15 29.73 -19.00
CA PRO A 428 39.43 29.41 -20.24
C PRO A 428 40.19 28.39 -21.12
N PHE A 429 39.79 27.12 -21.02
CA PHE A 429 40.28 26.02 -21.83
C PHE A 429 39.81 26.22 -23.27
N TYR A 430 40.76 26.45 -24.17
CA TYR A 430 40.53 26.73 -25.60
C TYR A 430 41.23 25.64 -26.41
N LEU A 431 40.51 24.94 -27.30
CA LEU A 431 41.08 23.89 -28.15
C LEU A 431 42.09 24.43 -29.18
N GLY A 432 42.10 25.73 -29.42
CA GLY A 432 42.87 26.33 -30.51
C GLY A 432 42.13 26.18 -31.85
N PRO A 433 42.54 26.94 -32.87
CA PRO A 433 41.97 26.84 -34.21
C PRO A 433 42.41 25.57 -34.96
N THR A 434 43.39 24.82 -34.44
CA THR A 434 43.95 23.65 -35.13
C THR A 434 43.07 22.42 -34.87
N PRO A 435 42.45 21.83 -35.91
CA PRO A 435 41.63 20.63 -35.75
C PRO A 435 42.48 19.40 -35.42
N PHE A 436 41.80 18.33 -35.00
CA PHE A 436 42.37 17.02 -34.72
C PHE A 436 43.38 16.61 -35.77
N SER A 437 44.60 16.32 -35.33
CA SER A 437 45.68 15.89 -36.21
C SER A 437 46.19 14.55 -35.74
N ALA A 438 46.45 13.65 -36.69
CA ALA A 438 47.17 12.41 -36.45
C ALA A 438 48.54 12.63 -35.77
N LYS A 439 49.09 13.86 -35.83
CA LYS A 439 50.34 14.24 -35.15
C LYS A 439 50.20 14.35 -33.63
N HIS A 440 49.00 14.62 -33.12
CA HIS A 440 48.72 14.77 -31.70
C HIS A 440 47.51 13.91 -31.31
N PRO A 441 47.66 12.57 -31.32
CA PRO A 441 46.56 11.65 -31.12
C PRO A 441 46.13 11.52 -29.65
N THR A 442 46.77 12.22 -28.71
CA THR A 442 46.48 12.13 -27.28
C THR A 442 45.95 13.45 -26.76
N TRP A 443 44.76 13.40 -26.16
CA TRP A 443 44.11 14.54 -25.52
C TRP A 443 44.03 14.33 -24.03
N LYS A 444 44.10 15.43 -23.30
CA LYS A 444 43.76 15.45 -21.88
C LYS A 444 42.27 15.69 -21.74
N TYR A 445 41.65 15.18 -20.70
CA TYR A 445 40.27 15.50 -20.39
C TYR A 445 40.03 15.51 -18.89
N ARG A 446 38.98 16.22 -18.51
CA ARG A 446 38.37 16.20 -17.18
C ARG A 446 36.94 15.71 -17.34
N TYR A 447 36.36 15.17 -16.29
CA TYR A 447 34.95 14.81 -16.33
C TYR A 447 34.23 15.32 -15.09
N ARG A 448 32.92 15.52 -15.23
CA ARG A 448 32.01 15.74 -14.12
C ARG A 448 30.94 14.69 -14.21
N GLY A 449 30.75 13.96 -13.12
CA GLY A 449 30.02 12.70 -13.08
C GLY A 449 28.99 12.65 -11.98
N LYS A 450 28.11 11.66 -12.08
CA LYS A 450 27.38 11.16 -10.92
C LYS A 450 27.49 9.64 -10.88
N GLU A 451 27.41 9.09 -9.69
CA GLU A 451 27.26 7.65 -9.48
C GLU A 451 25.82 7.22 -9.82
N THR A 452 25.63 6.05 -10.41
CA THR A 452 24.33 5.63 -10.97
C THR A 452 23.39 4.98 -9.95
N GLY A 453 23.90 4.38 -8.88
CA GLY A 453 23.10 3.74 -7.84
C GLY A 453 22.29 4.73 -7.00
N GLU A 454 22.94 5.74 -6.44
CA GLU A 454 22.35 6.76 -5.57
C GLU A 454 22.15 8.11 -6.29
N SER A 455 22.61 8.24 -7.53
CA SER A 455 22.55 9.48 -8.31
C SER A 455 23.31 10.66 -7.68
N GLU A 456 24.33 10.39 -6.88
CA GLU A 456 25.12 11.43 -6.21
C GLU A 456 26.17 12.02 -7.16
N ILE A 457 26.22 13.37 -7.23
CA ILE A 457 27.23 14.07 -8.03
C ILE A 457 28.59 13.89 -7.37
N LEU A 458 29.57 13.45 -8.15
CA LEU A 458 30.94 13.25 -7.68
C LEU A 458 31.68 14.60 -7.71
N ILE A 459 31.80 15.24 -6.55
CA ILE A 459 32.49 16.54 -6.40
C ILE A 459 34.01 16.35 -6.45
N GLY A 460 34.71 17.26 -7.14
CA GLY A 460 36.18 17.28 -7.21
C GLY A 460 36.78 16.35 -8.26
N GLU A 461 35.97 15.55 -8.96
CA GLU A 461 36.49 14.68 -10.03
C GLU A 461 37.08 15.47 -11.20
N ASP A 462 36.60 16.70 -11.41
CA ASP A 462 37.15 17.58 -12.41
C ASP A 462 38.50 18.18 -11.99
N GLU A 463 39.03 17.90 -10.81
CA GLU A 463 40.42 18.25 -10.44
C GLU A 463 41.44 17.27 -11.06
N ASN A 464 40.99 16.04 -11.33
CA ASN A 464 41.81 14.99 -11.93
C ASN A 464 41.90 15.15 -13.46
N VAL A 465 43.10 14.96 -14.01
CA VAL A 465 43.34 15.03 -15.46
C VAL A 465 43.63 13.65 -16.01
N TYR A 466 42.78 13.23 -16.93
CA TYR A 466 42.89 11.96 -17.64
C TYR A 466 43.36 12.19 -19.07
N HIS A 467 43.66 11.11 -19.77
CA HIS A 467 44.07 11.14 -21.17
C HIS A 467 43.36 10.09 -22.00
N ILE A 468 43.15 10.42 -23.26
CA ILE A 468 42.58 9.54 -24.27
C ILE A 468 43.38 9.68 -25.55
N THR A 469 43.73 8.55 -26.14
CA THR A 469 44.56 8.46 -27.33
C THR A 469 43.77 7.77 -28.44
N LEU A 470 43.58 8.45 -29.57
CA LEU A 470 43.06 7.82 -30.77
C LEU A 470 44.14 6.95 -31.39
N GLN A 471 43.80 5.71 -31.71
CA GLN A 471 44.69 4.70 -32.23
C GLN A 471 44.07 4.03 -33.47
N GLY A 472 44.91 3.25 -34.16
CA GLY A 472 44.49 2.40 -35.27
C GLY A 472 44.30 3.13 -36.59
N PRO A 473 44.11 2.37 -37.68
CA PRO A 473 43.87 2.94 -39.01
C PRO A 473 42.62 3.82 -38.98
N LYS A 474 42.75 5.03 -39.53
CA LYS A 474 41.66 6.02 -39.65
C LYS A 474 41.13 6.56 -38.31
N GLY A 475 41.79 6.29 -37.19
CA GLY A 475 41.38 6.77 -35.87
C GLY A 475 40.07 6.14 -35.37
N ARG A 476 39.83 4.86 -35.69
CA ARG A 476 38.60 4.12 -35.31
C ARG A 476 38.67 3.43 -33.95
N THR A 477 39.84 3.41 -33.33
CA THR A 477 40.01 2.87 -31.98
C THR A 477 40.51 3.96 -31.06
N LEU A 478 40.21 3.88 -29.77
CA LEU A 478 40.78 4.75 -28.77
C LEU A 478 41.22 3.96 -27.56
N LYS A 479 42.17 4.52 -26.81
CA LYS A 479 42.62 4.01 -25.52
C LYS A 479 42.70 5.18 -24.56
N GLY A 480 42.09 5.05 -23.39
CA GLY A 480 42.14 6.09 -22.36
C GLY A 480 42.35 5.50 -20.98
N ASN A 481 42.55 6.39 -20.01
CA ASN A 481 42.49 6.06 -18.60
C ASN A 481 41.31 6.79 -17.94
N PHE A 482 40.66 6.16 -16.99
CA PHE A 482 39.54 6.72 -16.24
C PHE A 482 39.71 6.36 -14.76
N GLY A 483 39.39 7.29 -13.88
CA GLY A 483 39.38 7.09 -12.44
C GLY A 483 38.24 7.88 -11.83
N ALA A 484 37.77 7.45 -10.67
CA ALA A 484 36.79 8.18 -9.87
C ALA A 484 37.10 7.93 -8.40
N THR A 485 36.59 8.73 -7.48
CA THR A 485 36.76 8.51 -6.03
C THR A 485 36.31 7.11 -5.61
N ILE A 486 35.28 6.58 -6.28
CA ILE A 486 34.74 5.24 -6.04
C ILE A 486 35.47 4.10 -6.76
N MET A 487 36.45 4.40 -7.63
CA MET A 487 37.16 3.38 -8.41
C MET A 487 38.64 3.70 -8.64
N GLN A 488 39.48 2.66 -8.63
CA GLN A 488 40.89 2.85 -8.98
C GLN A 488 41.05 3.31 -10.44
N ASN A 489 42.16 3.99 -10.71
CA ASN A 489 42.54 4.35 -12.08
C ASN A 489 42.59 3.08 -12.96
N CYS A 490 41.68 3.02 -13.92
CA CYS A 490 41.54 1.93 -14.86
C CYS A 490 41.84 2.40 -16.29
N THR A 491 42.14 1.45 -17.17
CA THR A 491 42.32 1.74 -18.60
C THR A 491 41.14 1.19 -19.38
N PHE A 492 40.66 1.97 -20.34
CA PHE A 492 39.61 1.54 -21.26
C PHE A 492 40.11 1.60 -22.70
N THR A 493 39.51 0.76 -23.54
CA THR A 493 39.64 0.81 -24.99
C THR A 493 38.27 1.10 -25.59
N GLY A 494 38.24 1.65 -26.79
CA GLY A 494 37.00 1.99 -27.47
C GLY A 494 37.07 1.73 -28.95
N VAL A 495 35.95 1.34 -29.54
CA VAL A 495 35.79 1.21 -30.99
C VAL A 495 34.67 2.14 -31.43
N LYS A 496 34.93 2.94 -32.48
CA LYS A 496 33.93 3.83 -33.04
C LYS A 496 32.85 3.01 -33.71
N VAL A 497 31.60 3.18 -33.28
CA VAL A 497 30.44 2.45 -33.81
C VAL A 497 29.54 3.32 -34.69
N GLU A 498 29.53 4.64 -34.49
CA GLU A 498 28.75 5.59 -35.28
C GLU A 498 29.54 6.88 -35.55
N ALA A 499 29.23 7.55 -36.66
CA ALA A 499 29.81 8.85 -36.98
C ALA A 499 29.21 9.96 -36.11
N GLY A 500 29.94 11.07 -35.94
CA GLY A 500 29.48 12.22 -35.16
C GLY A 500 28.17 12.79 -35.67
N VAL A 501 27.15 12.79 -34.80
CA VAL A 501 25.92 13.55 -35.00
C VAL A 501 26.05 14.88 -34.27
N LYS A 502 25.38 15.94 -34.75
CA LYS A 502 25.29 17.18 -33.98
C LYS A 502 24.60 16.88 -32.64
N PRO A 503 25.19 17.28 -31.50
CA PRO A 503 24.61 16.98 -30.20
C PRO A 503 23.22 17.62 -30.10
N LYS A 504 22.26 16.87 -29.54
CA LYS A 504 20.88 17.35 -29.29
C LYS A 504 20.78 18.20 -28.02
N ILE A 505 21.82 18.21 -27.18
CA ILE A 505 21.83 18.79 -25.85
C ILE A 505 22.86 19.93 -25.81
N ASP A 506 22.62 20.96 -25.00
CA ASP A 506 23.66 21.94 -24.66
C ASP A 506 24.60 21.35 -23.61
N ILE A 507 25.67 20.69 -24.08
CA ILE A 507 26.61 20.04 -23.19
C ILE A 507 27.44 21.02 -22.36
N GLY A 508 27.63 22.25 -22.83
CA GLY A 508 28.13 23.33 -21.98
C GLY A 508 27.24 23.57 -20.76
N GLY A 509 25.92 23.47 -20.95
CA GLY A 509 24.91 23.48 -19.89
C GLY A 509 25.03 22.27 -18.96
N GLU A 510 25.10 21.05 -19.50
CA GLU A 510 25.28 19.82 -18.69
C GLU A 510 26.57 19.88 -17.85
N TRP A 511 27.69 20.29 -18.44
CA TRP A 511 28.95 20.46 -17.72
C TRP A 511 28.81 21.43 -16.53
N ALA A 512 28.06 22.51 -16.72
CA ALA A 512 27.78 23.49 -15.67
C ALA A 512 26.81 22.93 -14.61
N ALA A 513 25.92 22.02 -14.98
CA ALA A 513 24.93 21.40 -14.09
C ALA A 513 25.51 20.34 -13.13
N TYR A 514 26.76 19.90 -13.31
CA TYR A 514 27.44 18.95 -12.41
C TYR A 514 28.60 19.58 -11.66
N ASN A 515 28.41 20.79 -11.15
CA ASN A 515 29.37 21.45 -10.26
C ASN A 515 28.92 21.36 -8.79
N GLU A 516 29.79 21.80 -7.89
CA GLU A 516 29.53 21.84 -6.45
C GLU A 516 28.25 22.65 -6.10
N SER A 517 27.98 23.74 -6.83
CA SER A 517 26.76 24.52 -6.57
C SER A 517 25.48 23.76 -6.95
N ALA A 518 25.52 22.93 -8.00
CA ALA A 518 24.41 22.05 -8.36
C ALA A 518 24.22 20.90 -7.36
N TYR A 519 25.29 20.35 -6.78
CA TYR A 519 25.19 19.38 -5.68
C TYR A 519 24.53 20.00 -4.43
N ASN A 520 24.84 21.26 -4.13
CA ASN A 520 24.29 21.96 -2.97
C ASN A 520 22.81 22.39 -3.15
N ARG A 521 22.28 22.49 -4.38
CA ARG A 521 20.88 22.91 -4.64
C ARG A 521 19.84 21.94 -4.04
N PRO A 522 19.89 20.61 -4.29
CA PRO A 522 18.95 19.65 -3.70
C PRO A 522 19.05 19.52 -2.18
N GLY A 523 20.21 19.81 -1.58
CA GLY A 523 20.45 19.68 -0.14
C GLY A 523 19.48 20.50 0.71
N SER A 524 19.01 21.64 0.19
CA SER A 524 17.98 22.48 0.84
C SER A 524 16.58 21.86 0.89
N ARG A 525 16.29 20.85 0.06
CA ARG A 525 15.00 20.13 0.01
C ARG A 525 15.07 18.70 0.53
N ARG A 526 16.24 18.05 0.48
CA ARG A 526 16.44 16.63 0.88
C ARG A 526 16.39 16.45 2.40
N TRP A 527 16.83 17.46 3.15
CA TRP A 527 16.71 17.53 4.61
C TRP A 527 15.64 18.57 4.94
N GLY A 528 14.37 18.16 4.89
CA GLY A 528 13.25 19.03 5.24
C GLY A 528 13.55 19.82 6.52
N GLY A 529 13.31 21.13 6.46
CA GLY A 529 13.44 22.02 7.60
C GLY A 529 12.72 21.42 8.80
N TRP A 530 13.48 21.14 9.84
CA TRP A 530 12.98 20.85 11.17
C TRP A 530 12.49 22.11 11.86
#